data_AF-A0A3B9STM2-F1
#
_entry.id   AF-A0A3B9STM2-F1
#
_cell.length_a   1.000
_cell.length_b   1.000
_cell.length_c   1.000
_cell.angle_alpha   90.00
_cell.angle_beta   90.00
_cell.angle_gamma   90.00
#
_symmetry.space_group_name_H-M   'P 1'
#
loop_
_entity.id
_entity.type
_entity.pdbx_description
1 polymer ?
#
loop_
_entity_poly.entity_id
_entity_poly.type
_entity_poly.pdbx_seq_one_letter_code
_entity_poly.pdbx_strand_id
1 'polypeptide(L)'
;EAFMDFVPQKENYTALPCLDNYPNLIVLYSLTKILAIPGLRLGIVAASSGLIKKLAQAKIPWSVNTLAQIAGKAGLEDEEYLMNTYRLVNQEKDFLSSRLNKLPGLKPLPGAANFLLIDITKTGYGVRELVRKL
;
A
#
# COMPACT_ATOMS: atom_id res chain seq x y z
N GLU A 1 -6.36 -2.02 -3.68
CA GLU A 1 -5.19 -2.79 -3.21
C GLU A 1 -3.91 -1.94 -3.22
N ALA A 2 -3.86 -0.85 -2.44
CA ALA A 2 -2.70 0.06 -2.43
C ALA A 2 -1.56 -0.37 -1.48
N PHE A 3 -1.84 -1.29 -0.56
CA PHE A 3 -0.91 -1.79 0.46
C PHE A 3 -0.83 -3.32 0.47
N MET A 4 -1.36 -3.97 -0.57
CA MET A 4 -1.57 -5.42 -0.61
C MET A 4 -0.26 -6.21 -0.49
N ASP A 5 0.85 -5.64 -0.97
CA ASP A 5 2.18 -6.26 -0.84
C ASP A 5 2.67 -6.42 0.60
N PHE A 6 2.14 -5.65 1.54
CA PHE A 6 2.50 -5.77 2.96
C PHE A 6 1.57 -6.71 3.72
N VAL A 7 0.50 -7.23 3.09
CA VAL A 7 -0.45 -8.12 3.72
C VAL A 7 0.11 -9.54 3.78
N PRO A 8 0.27 -10.15 4.97
CA PRO A 8 0.66 -11.55 5.07
C PRO A 8 -0.40 -12.43 4.42
N GLN A 9 0.02 -13.43 3.63
CA GLN A 9 -0.89 -14.29 2.87
C GLN A 9 -1.87 -13.48 2.01
N LYS A 10 -1.36 -12.48 1.29
CA LYS A 10 -2.15 -11.52 0.49
C LYS A 10 -3.13 -12.19 -0.47
N GLU A 11 -2.83 -13.41 -0.89
CA GLU A 11 -3.65 -14.26 -1.74
C GLU A 11 -5.05 -14.52 -1.13
N ASN A 12 -5.17 -14.53 0.20
CA ASN A 12 -6.43 -14.70 0.92
C ASN A 12 -7.28 -13.42 0.98
N TYR A 13 -6.71 -12.26 0.63
CA TYR A 13 -7.34 -10.94 0.80
C TYR A 13 -7.49 -10.16 -0.51
N THR A 14 -6.72 -10.50 -1.54
CA THR A 14 -6.87 -9.87 -2.86
C THR A 14 -8.20 -10.24 -3.51
N ALA A 15 -8.80 -9.26 -4.17
CA ALA A 15 -10.01 -9.41 -4.95
C ALA A 15 -9.73 -9.79 -6.41
N LEU A 16 -8.46 -9.97 -6.81
CA LEU A 16 -8.10 -10.36 -8.17
C LEU A 16 -8.81 -11.65 -8.64
N PRO A 17 -8.88 -12.74 -7.84
CA PRO A 17 -9.63 -13.94 -8.23
C PRO A 17 -11.13 -13.71 -8.38
N CYS A 18 -11.67 -12.65 -7.77
CA CYS A 18 -13.10 -12.32 -7.87
C CYS A 18 -13.46 -11.70 -9.23
N LEU A 19 -12.48 -11.24 -10.02
CA LEU A 19 -12.73 -10.60 -11.32
C LEU A 19 -13.45 -11.51 -12.33
N ASP A 20 -13.29 -12.83 -12.21
CA ASP A 20 -13.96 -13.80 -13.07
C ASP A 20 -15.47 -13.89 -12.78
N ASN A 21 -15.88 -13.59 -11.54
CA ASN A 21 -17.26 -13.72 -11.09
C ASN A 21 -18.03 -12.39 -11.08
N TYR A 22 -17.31 -11.25 -11.02
CA TYR A 22 -17.92 -9.92 -10.90
C TYR A 22 -17.47 -9.01 -12.04
N PRO A 23 -18.20 -8.96 -13.17
CA PRO A 23 -17.81 -8.18 -14.34
C PRO A 23 -17.81 -6.66 -14.10
N ASN A 24 -18.44 -6.20 -13.02
CA ASN A 24 -18.47 -4.81 -12.55
C ASN A 24 -17.38 -4.47 -11.51
N LEU A 25 -16.54 -5.42 -11.12
CA LEU A 25 -15.45 -5.21 -10.16
C LEU A 25 -14.23 -4.57 -10.85
N ILE A 26 -13.65 -3.59 -10.17
CA ILE A 26 -12.38 -2.95 -10.55
C ILE A 26 -11.43 -3.04 -9.36
N VAL A 27 -10.27 -3.65 -9.57
CA VAL A 27 -9.19 -3.69 -8.59
C VAL A 27 -8.15 -2.64 -8.96
N LEU A 28 -7.98 -1.65 -8.08
CA LEU A 28 -6.93 -0.64 -8.20
C LEU A 28 -5.69 -1.10 -7.43
N TYR A 29 -4.54 -1.13 -8.10
CA TYR A 29 -3.27 -1.54 -7.51
C TYR A 29 -2.26 -0.40 -7.55
N SER A 30 -1.58 -0.13 -6.43
CA SER A 30 -0.57 0.94 -6.35
C SER A 30 0.82 0.36 -6.25
N LEU A 31 1.70 0.74 -7.18
CA LEU A 31 3.11 0.35 -7.14
C LEU A 31 3.96 1.30 -6.31
N THR A 32 3.37 2.34 -5.73
CA THR A 32 4.11 3.42 -5.08
C THR A 32 4.76 3.04 -3.75
N LYS A 33 4.21 2.03 -3.06
CA LYS A 33 4.58 1.74 -1.67
C LYS A 33 5.72 0.72 -1.60
N ILE A 34 5.53 -0.46 -2.19
CA ILE A 34 6.54 -1.50 -2.15
C ILE A 34 7.77 -1.14 -3.00
N LEU A 35 7.58 -0.49 -4.16
CA LEU A 35 8.69 -0.05 -5.02
C LEU A 35 9.31 1.30 -4.63
N ALA A 36 8.85 1.94 -3.55
CA ALA A 36 9.37 3.22 -3.07
C ALA A 36 9.42 4.35 -4.14
N ILE A 37 8.51 4.35 -5.12
CA ILE A 37 8.42 5.33 -6.22
C ILE A 37 7.15 6.19 -6.20
N PRO A 38 6.72 6.77 -5.06
CA PRO A 38 5.49 7.56 -5.03
C PRO A 38 5.55 8.77 -5.97
N GLY A 39 6.72 9.34 -6.21
CA GLY A 39 6.93 10.47 -7.13
C GLY A 39 6.73 10.13 -8.60
N LEU A 40 6.89 8.86 -9.02
CA LEU A 40 6.75 8.46 -10.42
C LEU A 40 5.29 8.29 -10.87
N ARG A 41 4.34 8.28 -9.92
CA ARG A 41 2.89 8.26 -10.16
C ARG A 41 2.44 7.02 -10.96
N LEU A 42 2.87 5.83 -10.55
CA LEU A 42 2.52 4.58 -11.21
C LEU A 42 1.46 3.77 -10.44
N GLY A 43 0.47 3.25 -11.18
CA GLY A 43 -0.55 2.34 -10.68
C GLY A 43 -1.11 1.46 -11.80
N ILE A 44 -1.80 0.39 -11.41
CA ILE A 44 -2.38 -0.60 -12.32
C ILE A 44 -3.87 -0.72 -12.00
N VAL A 45 -4.65 -1.03 -13.04
CA VAL A 45 -6.06 -1.42 -12.91
C VAL A 45 -6.22 -2.82 -13.46
N ALA A 46 -6.87 -3.70 -12.69
CA ALA A 46 -7.34 -5.00 -13.14
C ALA A 46 -8.88 -5.02 -13.08
N ALA A 47 -9.52 -5.38 -14.19
CA ALA A 47 -10.96 -5.46 -14.32
C ALA A 47 -11.33 -6.37 -15.51
N SER A 48 -12.62 -6.64 -15.69
CA SER A 48 -13.11 -7.35 -16.87
C SER A 48 -12.69 -6.67 -18.17
N SER A 49 -12.49 -7.44 -19.24
CA SER A 49 -12.04 -6.91 -20.54
C SER A 49 -12.97 -5.81 -21.08
N GLY A 50 -14.29 -5.94 -20.86
CA GLY A 50 -15.28 -4.94 -21.21
C GLY A 50 -15.10 -3.61 -20.47
N LEU A 51 -14.80 -3.66 -19.16
CA LEU A 51 -14.49 -2.46 -18.37
C LEU A 51 -13.16 -1.85 -18.78
N ILE A 52 -12.12 -2.66 -19.00
CA ILE A 52 -10.81 -2.16 -19.44
C ILE A 52 -10.92 -1.41 -20.78
N LYS A 53 -11.72 -1.92 -21.73
CA LYS A 53 -11.99 -1.20 -23.00
C LYS A 53 -12.65 0.15 -22.78
N LYS A 54 -13.68 0.22 -21.92
CA LYS A 54 -14.36 1.47 -21.59
C LYS A 54 -13.42 2.47 -20.91
N LEU A 55 -12.63 2.00 -19.94
CA LEU A 55 -11.63 2.82 -19.25
C LEU A 55 -10.56 3.34 -20.22
N ALA A 56 -10.10 2.51 -21.16
CA ALA A 56 -9.11 2.90 -22.16
C ALA A 56 -9.64 4.01 -23.09
N GLN A 57 -10.94 4.02 -23.41
CA GLN A 57 -11.56 5.08 -24.20
C GLN A 57 -11.64 6.42 -23.45
N ALA A 58 -11.80 6.39 -22.12
CA ALA A 58 -11.82 7.58 -21.27
C ALA A 58 -10.42 8.01 -20.79
N LYS A 59 -9.40 7.18 -20.98
CA LYS A 59 -8.04 7.41 -20.49
C LYS A 59 -7.37 8.54 -21.28
N ILE A 60 -6.73 9.45 -20.56
CA ILE A 60 -5.92 10.51 -21.16
C ILE A 60 -4.73 9.88 -21.91
N PRO A 61 -4.45 10.29 -23.16
CA PRO A 61 -3.25 9.86 -23.88
C PRO A 61 -1.97 10.13 -23.06
N TRP A 62 -0.99 9.23 -23.14
CA TRP A 62 0.31 9.35 -22.45
C TRP A 62 0.22 9.56 -20.93
N SER A 63 -0.79 9.01 -20.26
CA SER A 63 -1.01 9.18 -18.81
C SER A 63 0.07 8.54 -17.91
N VAL A 64 1.06 7.83 -18.46
CA VAL A 64 2.16 7.20 -17.70
C VAL A 64 3.48 7.57 -18.35
N ASN A 65 4.36 8.22 -17.59
CA ASN A 65 5.66 8.67 -18.09
C ASN A 65 6.63 7.49 -18.29
N THR A 66 7.65 7.70 -19.14
CA THR A 66 8.64 6.66 -19.49
C THR A 66 9.42 6.15 -18.27
N LEU A 67 9.81 7.04 -17.35
CA LEU A 67 10.57 6.65 -16.15
C LEU A 67 9.75 5.73 -15.25
N ALA A 68 8.45 6.00 -15.11
CA ALA A 68 7.53 5.16 -14.36
C ALA A 68 7.41 3.76 -14.99
N GLN A 69 7.32 3.67 -16.32
CA GLN A 69 7.27 2.36 -17.00
C GLN A 69 8.56 1.56 -16.80
N ILE A 70 9.73 2.20 -16.94
CA ILE A 70 11.03 1.56 -16.75
C ILE A 70 11.21 1.11 -15.30
N ALA A 71 11.02 2.02 -14.34
CA ALA A 71 11.19 1.72 -12.92
C ALA A 71 10.16 0.69 -12.42
N GLY A 72 8.91 0.79 -12.89
CA GLY A 72 7.86 -0.16 -12.57
C GLY A 72 8.18 -1.57 -13.06
N LYS A 73 8.66 -1.70 -14.30
CA LYS A 73 9.11 -2.98 -14.84
C LYS A 73 10.28 -3.55 -14.03
N ALA A 74 11.35 -2.78 -13.88
CA ALA A 74 12.55 -3.23 -13.16
C ALA A 74 12.24 -3.63 -11.71
N GLY A 75 11.44 -2.83 -11.00
CA GLY A 75 11.09 -3.11 -9.61
C GLY A 75 10.13 -4.31 -9.44
N LEU A 76 9.28 -4.60 -10.43
CA LEU A 76 8.42 -5.79 -10.41
C LEU A 76 9.18 -7.08 -10.72
N GLU A 77 10.28 -6.99 -11.47
CA GLU A 77 11.17 -8.11 -11.80
C GLU A 77 12.22 -8.38 -10.70
N ASP A 78 12.43 -7.44 -9.78
CA ASP A 78 13.40 -7.53 -8.69
C ASP A 78 12.79 -8.19 -7.43
N GLU A 79 12.72 -9.52 -7.44
CA GLU A 79 12.17 -10.31 -6.32
C GLU A 79 12.95 -10.12 -5.01
N GLU A 80 14.27 -9.94 -5.10
CA GLU A 80 15.13 -9.73 -3.93
C GLU A 80 14.78 -8.41 -3.25
N TYR A 81 14.70 -7.32 -4.01
CA TYR A 81 14.28 -6.03 -3.50
C TYR A 81 12.89 -6.08 -2.86
N LEU A 82 11.92 -6.71 -3.52
CA LEU A 82 10.54 -6.83 -3.01
C LEU A 82 10.52 -7.56 -1.66
N MET A 83 11.21 -8.70 -1.58
CA MET A 83 11.28 -9.52 -0.37
C MET A 83 12.03 -8.80 0.76
N ASN A 84 13.15 -8.14 0.46
CA ASN A 84 13.93 -7.38 1.45
C ASN A 84 13.13 -6.18 1.97
N THR A 85 12.42 -5.46 1.09
CA THR A 85 11.54 -4.35 1.49
C THR A 85 10.39 -4.83 2.37
N TYR A 86 9.72 -5.94 2.00
CA TYR A 86 8.66 -6.52 2.82
C TYR A 86 9.17 -6.90 4.22
N ARG A 87 10.32 -7.56 4.32
CA ARG A 87 10.92 -7.94 5.61
C ARG A 87 11.27 -6.73 6.45
N LEU A 88 11.96 -5.76 5.86
CA LEU A 88 12.37 -4.52 6.53
C LEU A 88 11.15 -3.78 7.10
N VAL A 89 10.13 -3.55 6.26
CA VAL A 89 8.95 -2.79 6.69
C VAL A 89 8.19 -3.51 7.81
N ASN A 90 8.07 -4.83 7.77
CA ASN A 90 7.41 -5.57 8.85
C ASN A 90 8.24 -5.54 10.14
N GLN A 91 9.56 -5.72 10.07
CA GLN A 91 10.43 -5.62 11.23
C GLN A 91 10.36 -4.24 11.89
N GLU A 92 10.43 -3.17 11.11
CA GLU A 92 10.35 -1.80 11.62
C GLU A 92 8.96 -1.47 12.16
N LYS A 93 7.90 -2.01 11.56
CA LYS A 93 6.53 -1.86 12.07
C LYS A 93 6.37 -2.51 13.44
N ASP A 94 6.87 -3.73 13.61
CA ASP A 94 6.83 -4.45 14.89
C ASP A 94 7.67 -3.75 15.95
N PHE A 95 8.87 -3.31 15.58
CA PHE A 95 9.72 -2.50 16.43
C PHE A 95 8.98 -1.23 16.88
N LEU A 96 8.49 -0.41 15.95
CA LEU A 96 7.80 0.85 16.26
C LEU A 96 6.55 0.62 17.11
N SER A 97 5.73 -0.37 16.76
CA SER A 97 4.53 -0.74 17.52
C SER A 97 4.88 -1.11 18.96
N SER A 98 5.93 -1.93 19.17
CA SER A 98 6.38 -2.34 20.49
C SER A 98 6.89 -1.17 21.35
N ARG A 99 7.55 -0.17 20.72
CA ARG A 99 8.06 1.01 21.41
C ARG A 99 6.94 1.97 21.79
N LEU A 100 6.01 2.22 20.86
CA LEU A 100 4.86 3.09 21.10
C LEU A 100 3.92 2.53 22.17
N ASN A 101 3.71 1.20 22.19
CA ASN A 101 2.85 0.56 23.20
C ASN A 101 3.40 0.64 24.64
N LYS A 102 4.68 1.02 24.82
CA LYS A 102 5.29 1.27 26.13
C LYS A 102 5.06 2.70 26.63
N LEU A 103 4.61 3.60 25.77
CA LEU A 103 4.36 4.99 26.13
C LEU A 103 2.95 5.15 26.74
N PRO A 104 2.82 5.84 27.88
CA PRO A 104 1.52 6.01 28.54
C PRO A 104 0.47 6.63 27.61
N GLY A 105 -0.70 6.00 27.55
CA GLY A 105 -1.85 6.50 26.81
C GLY A 105 -1.81 6.26 25.30
N LEU A 106 -0.70 5.75 24.73
CA LEU A 106 -0.62 5.35 23.33
C LEU A 106 -0.98 3.87 23.16
N LYS A 107 -1.81 3.59 22.17
CA LYS A 107 -2.20 2.23 21.79
C LYS A 107 -2.13 2.06 20.27
N PRO A 108 -1.01 1.56 19.73
CA PRO A 108 -0.93 1.14 18.34
C PRO A 108 -1.96 0.03 18.06
N LEU A 109 -2.67 0.14 16.95
CA LEU A 109 -3.64 -0.85 16.50
C LEU A 109 -2.99 -1.83 15.51
N PRO A 110 -3.40 -3.12 15.53
CA PRO A 110 -2.87 -4.10 14.60
C PRO A 110 -3.22 -3.70 13.16
N GLY A 111 -2.27 -3.89 12.25
CA GLY A 111 -2.42 -3.53 10.84
C GLY A 111 -1.37 -4.17 9.95
N ALA A 112 -1.76 -4.45 8.70
CA ALA A 112 -0.89 -5.09 7.73
C ALA A 112 -0.11 -4.08 6.86
N ALA A 113 -0.63 -2.87 6.67
CA ALA A 113 0.00 -1.85 5.83
C ALA A 113 1.36 -1.37 6.39
N ASN A 114 2.08 -0.56 5.60
CA ASN A 114 3.35 0.06 5.98
C ASN A 114 3.21 1.30 6.89
N PHE A 115 2.15 1.36 7.70
CA PHE A 115 1.91 2.41 8.67
C PHE A 115 1.11 1.86 9.85
N LEU A 116 1.13 2.58 10.98
CA LEU A 116 0.37 2.25 12.17
C LEU A 116 -0.72 3.29 12.40
N LEU A 117 -1.93 2.83 12.73
CA LEU A 117 -2.94 3.67 13.35
C LEU A 117 -2.75 3.59 14.87
N ILE A 118 -2.73 4.74 15.54
CA ILE A 118 -2.48 4.82 16.98
C ILE A 118 -3.70 5.47 17.63
N ASP A 119 -4.30 4.77 18.58
CA ASP A 119 -5.29 5.35 19.48
C ASP A 119 -4.55 6.16 20.57
N ILE A 120 -4.88 7.45 20.61
CA ILE A 120 -4.27 8.44 21.51
C ILE A 120 -5.27 8.97 22.54
N THR A 121 -6.49 8.44 22.58
CA THR A 121 -7.59 8.98 23.42
C THR A 121 -7.26 8.99 24.91
N LYS A 122 -6.36 8.11 25.35
CA LYS A 122 -5.89 8.01 26.74
C LYS A 122 -4.70 8.88 27.08
N THR A 123 -4.15 9.63 26.11
CA THR A 123 -3.04 10.57 26.37
C THR A 123 -3.50 11.88 26.98
N GLY A 124 -4.77 12.26 26.78
CA GLY A 124 -5.28 13.60 27.10
C GLY A 124 -4.80 14.71 26.17
N TYR A 125 -3.96 14.40 25.18
CA TYR A 125 -3.41 15.37 24.22
C TYR A 125 -4.14 15.34 22.89
N GLY A 126 -4.23 16.51 22.25
CA GLY A 126 -4.54 16.59 20.83
C GLY A 126 -3.36 16.14 19.97
N VAL A 127 -3.62 15.68 18.73
CA VAL A 127 -2.60 15.16 17.79
C VAL A 127 -1.39 16.10 17.65
N ARG A 128 -1.63 17.42 17.48
CA ARG A 128 -0.54 18.39 17.29
C ARG A 128 0.37 18.54 18.49
N GLU A 129 -0.20 18.44 19.69
CA GLU A 129 0.57 18.55 20.93
C GLU A 129 1.38 17.28 21.16
N LEU A 130 0.77 16.11 20.93
CA LEU A 130 1.44 14.83 21.05
C LEU A 130 2.65 14.75 20.11
N VAL A 131 2.52 15.18 18.85
CA VAL A 131 3.63 15.20 17.87
C VAL A 131 4.80 16.08 18.31
N ARG A 132 4.58 17.13 19.10
CA ARG A 132 5.68 17.97 19.62
C ARG A 132 6.37 17.37 20.86
N LYS A 133 5.70 16.44 21.54
CA LYS A 133 6.19 15.81 22.78
C LYS A 133 6.95 14.51 22.52
N LEU A 134 6.65 13.84 21.41
CA LEU A 134 7.39 12.69 20.88
C LEU A 134 8.66 13.15 20.16
#